data_AF-X1HMY3-F1
#
_entry.id   AF-X1HMY3-F1
#
_cell.length_a   1.000
_cell.length_b   1.000
_cell.length_c   1.000
_cell.angle_alpha   90.00
_cell.angle_beta   90.00
_cell.angle_gamma   90.00
#
_symmetry.space_group_name_H-M   'P 1'
#
loop_
_entity.id
_entity.type
_entity.pdbx_description
1 polymer ?
#
loop_
_entity_poly.entity_id
_entity_poly.type
_entity_poly.pdbx_seq_one_letter_code
_entity_poly.pdbx_strand_id
1 'polypeptide(L)' 'LAKLADHLIPVVAFETDFIYKPSTSRYAMMMAIDVLVTGVALRLGDAGRESLRRIKHALDAHRGGGDRQPVGD' A
#
# COMPACT_ATOMS: atom_id res chain seq x y z
N LEU A 1 -14.91 -12.18 -13.61
CA LEU A 1 -14.53 -10.84 -13.10
C LEU A 1 -13.80 -10.01 -14.16
N ALA A 2 -12.69 -10.47 -14.76
CA ALA A 2 -11.91 -9.70 -15.75
C ALA A 2 -12.72 -9.10 -16.91
N LYS A 3 -13.70 -9.83 -17.45
CA LYS A 3 -14.59 -9.36 -18.53
C LYS A 3 -15.52 -8.20 -18.15
N LEU A 4 -15.64 -7.90 -16.85
CA LEU A 4 -16.52 -6.86 -16.32
C LEU A 4 -15.75 -5.60 -15.90
N ALA A 5 -14.42 -5.60 -16.00
CA ALA A 5 -13.59 -4.50 -15.55
C ALA A 5 -13.34 -3.50 -16.68
N ASP A 6 -13.50 -2.20 -16.41
CA ASP A 6 -13.15 -1.12 -17.33
C ASP A 6 -11.62 -1.05 -17.55
N HIS A 7 -10.86 -1.40 -16.51
CA HIS A 7 -9.41 -1.42 -16.53
C HIS A 7 -8.91 -2.76 -15.98
N LEU A 8 -8.29 -3.55 -16.86
CA LEU A 8 -7.69 -4.83 -16.51
C LEU A 8 -6.18 -4.66 -16.29
N ILE A 9 -5.71 -5.07 -15.11
CA ILE A 9 -4.29 -5.18 -14.82
C ILE A 9 -3.98 -6.67 -14.68
N PRO A 10 -3.32 -7.28 -15.68
CA PRO A 10 -2.97 -8.69 -15.59
C PRO A 10 -1.87 -8.90 -14.55
N VAL A 11 -2.09 -9.81 -13.61
CA VAL A 11 -1.11 -10.26 -12.62
C VAL A 11 -0.88 -11.74 -12.82
N VAL A 12 0.33 -12.13 -13.19
CA VAL A 12 0.70 -13.53 -13.39
C VAL A 12 1.39 -14.01 -12.11
N ALA A 13 0.77 -14.99 -11.44
CA ALA A 13 1.32 -15.64 -10.27
C ALA A 13 1.46 -17.14 -10.55
N PHE A 14 2.65 -17.68 -10.27
CA PHE A 14 2.91 -19.12 -10.38
C PHE A 14 2.66 -19.76 -9.02
N GLU A 15 1.54 -20.47 -8.90
CA GLU A 15 1.19 -21.13 -7.65
C GLU A 15 2.07 -22.35 -7.38
N THR A 16 2.20 -22.67 -6.10
CA THR A 16 2.90 -23.87 -5.63
C THR A 16 1.96 -24.66 -4.75
N ASP A 17 2.04 -25.99 -4.77
CA ASP A 17 1.15 -26.88 -4.00
C ASP A 17 1.48 -26.93 -2.48
N PHE A 18 2.37 -26.05 -1.99
CA PHE A 18 2.76 -25.98 -0.59
C PHE A 18 1.74 -25.22 0.26
N ILE A 19 0.87 -25.97 0.95
CA ILE A 19 -0.22 -25.42 1.79
C ILE A 19 0.23 -24.61 3.01
N TYR A 20 1.47 -24.77 3.47
CA TYR A 20 2.01 -24.06 4.64
C TYR A 20 2.63 -22.70 4.32
N LYS A 21 2.71 -22.34 3.04
CA LYS A 21 3.23 -21.04 2.60
C LYS A 21 2.07 -20.18 2.12
N PRO A 22 2.06 -18.86 2.38
CA PRO A 22 1.08 -17.98 1.76
C PRO A 22 1.17 -18.10 0.23
N SER A 23 0.01 -18.17 -0.44
CA SER A 23 -0.07 -18.36 -1.89
C SER A 23 0.71 -17.29 -2.66
N THR A 24 1.29 -17.68 -3.80
CA THR A 24 2.03 -16.73 -4.66
C THR A 24 1.10 -15.62 -5.15
N SER A 25 -0.16 -15.95 -5.45
CA SER A 25 -1.20 -14.98 -5.79
C SER A 25 -1.37 -13.87 -4.76
N ARG A 26 -1.26 -14.20 -3.46
CA ARG A 26 -1.40 -13.21 -2.39
C ARG A 26 -0.29 -12.17 -2.47
N TYR A 27 0.96 -12.60 -2.61
CA TYR A 27 2.09 -11.69 -2.74
C TYR A 27 2.04 -10.89 -4.04
N ALA A 28 1.68 -11.53 -5.16
CA ALA A 28 1.54 -10.84 -6.44
C ALA A 28 0.46 -9.74 -6.39
N MET A 29 -0.65 -9.99 -5.69
CA MET A 29 -1.71 -9.00 -5.52
C MET A 29 -1.29 -7.85 -4.58
N MET A 30 -0.56 -8.13 -3.50
CA MET A 30 0.00 -7.08 -2.63
C MET A 30 0.98 -6.18 -3.40
N MET A 31 1.89 -6.77 -4.19
CA MET A 31 2.79 -6.02 -5.06
C MET A 31 2.02 -5.13 -6.03
N ALA A 32 0.98 -5.66 -6.69
CA ALA A 32 0.18 -4.88 -7.62
C ALA A 32 -0.48 -3.67 -6.94
N ILE A 33 -0.97 -3.84 -5.72
CA ILE A 33 -1.51 -2.74 -4.91
C ILE A 33 -0.44 -1.70 -4.61
N ASP A 34 0.75 -2.12 -4.16
CA ASP A 34 1.84 -1.20 -3.81
C ASP A 34 2.27 -0.35 -5.02
N VAL A 35 2.38 -0.96 -6.20
CA VAL A 35 2.71 -0.25 -7.45
C VAL A 35 1.63 0.79 -7.79
N LEU A 36 0.36 0.42 -7.68
CA LEU A 36 -0.75 1.33 -7.97
C LEU A 36 -0.79 2.50 -6.98
N VAL A 37 -0.68 2.22 -5.69
CA VAL A 37 -0.66 3.25 -4.63
C VAL A 37 0.53 4.18 -4.82
N THR A 38 1.71 3.65 -5.15
CA THR A 38 2.90 4.46 -5.44
C THR A 38 2.68 5.36 -6.64
N GLY A 39 2.13 4.85 -7.74
CA GLY A 39 1.80 5.64 -8.91
C GLY A 39 0.80 6.76 -8.61
N VAL A 40 -0.22 6.48 -7.80
CA VAL A 40 -1.18 7.48 -7.32
C VAL A 40 -0.48 8.54 -6.46
N ALA A 41 0.37 8.12 -5.52
CA ALA A 41 1.10 9.03 -4.64
C ALA A 41 2.02 9.98 -5.43
N LEU A 42 2.75 9.46 -6.42
CA LEU A 42 3.60 10.26 -7.30
C LEU A 42 2.79 11.29 -8.11
N ARG A 43 1.58 10.93 -8.54
CA ARG A 43 0.67 11.85 -9.27
C ARG A 43 0.05 12.91 -8.37
N LEU A 44 -0.26 12.59 -7.11
CA LEU A 44 -0.81 13.55 -6.15
C LEU A 44 0.22 14.60 -5.70
N GLY A 45 1.51 14.27 -5.72
CA GLY A 45 2.59 15.19 -5.35
C GLY A 45 2.42 15.76 -3.93
N ASP A 46 2.67 17.06 -3.79
CA ASP A 46 2.68 17.75 -2.49
C ASP A 46 1.34 17.70 -1.76
N ALA A 47 0.22 17.75 -2.49
CA ALA A 47 -1.12 17.67 -1.89
C ALA A 47 -1.38 16.32 -1.20
N GLY A 48 -0.88 15.23 -1.79
CA GLY A 48 -0.93 13.90 -1.20
C GLY A 48 -0.05 13.81 0.05
N ARG A 49 1.17 14.34 -0.04
CA ARG A 49 2.14 14.34 1.06
C ARG A 49 1.61 15.10 2.28
N GLU A 50 0.99 16.25 2.06
CA GLU A 50 0.40 17.06 3.11
C GLU A 50 -0.82 16.37 3.76
N SER A 51 -1.63 15.66 2.97
CA SER A 51 -2.75 14.88 3.51
C SER A 51 -2.27 13.71 4.38
N LEU A 52 -1.22 13.00 3.96
CA LEU A 52 -0.59 11.95 4.76
C LEU A 52 0.03 12.50 6.05
N ARG A 53 0.65 13.69 5.99
CA ARG A 53 1.19 14.36 7.17
C ARG A 53 0.10 14.68 8.20
N ARG A 54 -1.05 15.18 7.74
CA ARG A 54 -2.21 15.42 8.62
C ARG A 54 -2.74 14.15 9.26
N ILE A 55 -2.86 13.06 8.50
CA ILE A 55 -3.28 11.76 9.03
C ILE A 55 -2.31 11.27 10.09
N LYS A 56 -1.00 11.35 9.83
CA LYS A 56 0.04 10.99 10.80
C LYS A 56 -0.09 11.82 12.08
N HIS A 57 -0.22 13.15 11.96
CA HIS A 57 -0.42 14.01 13.13
C HIS A 57 -1.67 13.65 13.94
N ALA A 58 -2.79 13.36 13.28
CA ALA A 58 -4.02 12.94 13.95
C ALA A 58 -3.83 11.60 14.68
N LEU A 59 -3.17 10.63 14.04
CA LEU A 59 -2.87 9.33 14.63
C LEU A 59 -1.91 9.45 15.82
N ASP A 60 -0.87 10.27 15.71
CA ASP A 60 0.09 10.53 16.79
C ASP A 60 -0.60 11.19 18.00
N ALA A 61 -1.54 12.12 17.74
CA ALA A 61 -2.37 12.72 18.77
C ALA A 61 -3.29 11.69 19.45
N HIS A 62 -3.88 10.77 18.67
CA HIS A 62 -4.73 9.70 19.21
C HIS A 62 -3.94 8.65 20.00
N ARG A 63 -2.66 8.42 19.67
CA ARG A 63 -1.77 7.48 20.37
C ARG A 63 -1.14 8.03 21.65
N GLY A 64 -1.48 9.25 22.06
CA GLY A 64 -1.09 9.80 23.36
C GLY A 64 0.31 10.44 23.42
N GLY A 65 0.81 11.00 22.31
CA GLY A 65 1.83 12.06 22.28
C GLY A 65 3.19 11.80 22.96
N GLY A 66 3.48 10.57 23.42
CA GLY A 66 4.50 10.33 24.46
C GLY A 66 5.80 9.68 24.02
N ASP A 67 6.02 9.33 22.75
CA ASP A 67 7.32 8.80 22.33
C ASP A 67 7.68 9.31 20.93
N ARG A 68 8.04 10.60 20.90
CA ARG A 68 8.77 11.18 19.77
C ARG A 68 10.21 10.68 19.81
N GLN A 69 10.43 9.46 19.35
CA GLN A 69 11.78 9.09 18.93
C GLN A 69 12.13 9.97 17.73
N PRO A 70 13.26 10.69 17.78
CA PRO A 70 13.68 11.51 16.65
C PRO A 70 13.83 10.58 15.45
N VAL A 71 12.95 10.77 14.45
CA VAL A 71 13.11 10.15 13.14
C VAL A 71 14.45 10.69 12.63
N GLY A 72 15.45 9.82 12.58
CA GLY A 72 16.78 10.16 12.10
C GLY A 72 16.74 10.84 10.74
N ASP A 73 17.73 11.71 10.51
CA ASP A 73 17.97 12.46 9.29
C ASP A 73 17.77 11.64 8.00
#